data_AF-A0A7S3XTW4-F1
#
_entry.id   AF-A0A7S3XTW4-F1
#
_cell.length_a   1.000
_cell.length_b   1.000
_cell.length_c   1.000
_cell.angle_alpha   90.00
_cell.angle_beta   90.00
_cell.angle_gamma   90.00
#
_symmetry.space_group_name_H-M   'P 1'
#
loop_
_entity.id
_entity.type
_entity.pdbx_description
1 polymer ?
#
loop_
_entity_poly.entity_id
_entity_poly.type
_entity_poly.pdbx_seq_one_letter_code
_entity_poly.pdbx_strand_id
1 'polypeptide(L)'
;WAQHWADAALWADVRKDAARTYPELSFFCGEQGDENRRKVEQILFVFAKLNPGIGYIQGMNELVGTLAYVLGTDPAAVWRAHWEPDAFFCFCELMAEFKDLFIEGLDDTAGGLRG
;
A
#
# COMPACT_ATOMS: atom_id res chain seq x y z
N TRP A 1 -24.55 -6.63 6.12
CA TRP A 1 -24.14 -5.67 7.16
C TRP A 1 -22.72 -5.92 7.68
N ALA A 2 -22.32 -7.15 8.04
CA ALA A 2 -20.95 -7.44 8.52
C ALA A 2 -19.83 -7.01 7.54
N GLN A 3 -19.96 -7.32 6.24
CA GLN A 3 -18.98 -6.94 5.22
C GLN A 3 -18.76 -5.42 5.11
N HIS A 4 -19.83 -4.65 5.27
CA HIS A 4 -19.77 -3.18 5.21
C HIS A 4 -18.92 -2.61 6.35
N TRP A 5 -19.03 -3.18 7.55
CA TRP A 5 -18.23 -2.75 8.71
C TRP A 5 -16.76 -3.17 8.58
N ALA A 6 -16.49 -4.36 8.05
CA ALA A 6 -15.14 -4.82 7.77
C ALA A 6 -14.45 -3.94 6.71
N ASP A 7 -15.16 -3.61 5.62
CA ASP A 7 -14.63 -2.75 4.56
C ASP A 7 -14.41 -1.32 5.07
N ALA A 8 -15.31 -0.79 5.91
CA ALA A 8 -15.16 0.53 6.52
C ALA A 8 -13.97 0.59 7.50
N ALA A 9 -13.74 -0.47 8.28
CA ALA A 9 -12.59 -0.57 9.17
C ALA A 9 -11.27 -0.62 8.38
N LEU A 10 -11.20 -1.50 7.37
CA LEU A 10 -10.05 -1.61 6.47
C LEU A 10 -9.73 -0.26 5.81
N TRP A 11 -10.74 0.43 5.29
CA TRP A 11 -10.55 1.75 4.68
C TRP A 11 -10.04 2.78 5.69
N ALA A 12 -10.53 2.76 6.93
CA ALA A 12 -10.09 3.67 7.98
C ALA A 12 -8.61 3.45 8.34
N ASP A 13 -8.18 2.19 8.44
CA ASP A 13 -6.78 1.83 8.72
C ASP A 13 -5.85 2.29 7.59
N VAL A 14 -6.20 1.98 6.34
CA VAL A 14 -5.46 2.43 5.16
C VAL A 14 -5.35 3.95 5.10
N ARG A 15 -6.47 4.66 5.31
CA ARG A 15 -6.51 6.13 5.27
C ARG A 15 -5.62 6.76 6.34
N LYS A 16 -5.62 6.20 7.54
CA LYS A 16 -4.79 6.67 8.66
C LYS A 16 -3.30 6.61 8.30
N ASP A 17 -2.86 5.52 7.67
CA ASP A 17 -1.47 5.32 7.28
C ASP A 17 -1.09 6.08 6.00
N ALA A 18 -1.98 6.17 5.01
CA ALA A 18 -1.77 6.96 3.80
C ALA A 18 -1.58 8.45 4.13
N ALA A 19 -2.32 8.99 5.10
CA ALA A 19 -2.20 10.39 5.53
C ALA A 19 -0.82 10.74 6.11
N ARG A 20 -0.10 9.75 6.66
CA ARG A 20 1.25 9.91 7.26
C ARG A 20 2.37 9.41 6.34
N THR A 21 2.06 9.04 5.10
CA THR A 21 3.04 8.55 4.12
C THR A 21 3.76 9.74 3.47
N TYR A 22 5.07 9.83 3.71
CA TYR A 22 5.99 10.84 3.16
C TYR A 22 5.42 12.29 3.10
N PRO A 23 4.95 12.85 4.23
CA PRO A 23 4.29 14.15 4.28
C PRO A 23 5.16 15.33 3.81
N GLU A 24 6.47 15.15 3.80
CA GLU A 24 7.47 16.13 3.35
C GLU A 24 7.60 16.21 1.81
N LEU A 25 7.16 15.20 1.07
CA LEU A 25 7.30 15.18 -0.38
C LEU A 25 6.19 15.99 -1.03
N SER A 26 6.56 16.92 -1.92
CA SER A 26 5.61 17.74 -2.69
C SER A 26 4.63 16.90 -3.51
N PHE A 27 5.00 15.67 -3.87
CA PHE A 27 4.12 14.72 -4.52
C PHE A 27 2.89 14.36 -3.66
N PHE A 28 3.04 14.29 -2.33
CA PHE A 28 1.98 13.97 -1.39
C PHE A 28 1.41 15.18 -0.65
N CYS A 29 2.11 16.31 -0.57
CA CYS A 29 1.63 17.52 0.12
C CYS A 29 1.42 18.76 -0.78
N GLY A 30 1.74 18.67 -2.07
CA GLY A 30 1.55 19.75 -3.04
C GLY A 30 0.13 19.81 -3.62
N GLU A 31 -0.03 20.53 -4.73
CA GLU A 31 -1.34 20.77 -5.37
C GLU A 31 -2.11 19.48 -5.72
N GLN A 32 -1.39 18.44 -6.13
CA GLN A 32 -1.96 17.11 -6.44
C GLN A 32 -1.85 16.10 -5.28
N GLY A 33 -1.38 16.55 -4.11
CA GLY A 33 -1.06 15.68 -2.98
C GLY A 33 -2.24 14.88 -2.45
N ASP A 34 -3.41 15.51 -2.32
CA ASP A 34 -4.63 14.84 -1.89
C ASP A 34 -5.12 13.78 -2.89
N GLU A 35 -5.01 14.06 -4.19
CA GLU A 35 -5.35 13.10 -5.24
C GLU A 35 -4.39 11.91 -5.21
N ASN A 36 -3.09 12.17 -5.12
CA ASN A 36 -2.07 11.12 -5.09
C ASN A 36 -2.20 10.24 -3.83
N ARG A 37 -2.46 10.83 -2.66
CA ARG A 37 -2.77 10.08 -1.43
C ARG A 37 -4.00 9.20 -1.60
N ARG A 38 -5.07 9.74 -2.22
CA ARG A 38 -6.29 8.98 -2.46
C ARG A 38 -6.05 7.78 -3.39
N LYS A 39 -5.20 7.94 -4.41
CA LYS A 39 -4.80 6.82 -5.29
C LYS A 39 -4.02 5.75 -4.52
N VAL A 40 -3.10 6.16 -3.65
CA VAL A 40 -2.41 5.22 -2.73
C VAL A 40 -3.40 4.49 -1.82
N GLU A 41 -4.38 5.18 -1.24
CA GLU A 41 -5.46 4.55 -0.45
C GLU A 41 -6.22 3.51 -1.27
N GLN A 42 -6.56 3.84 -2.52
CA GLN A 42 -7.30 2.95 -3.42
C GLN A 42 -6.49 1.71 -3.78
N ILE A 43 -5.20 1.85 -4.10
CA ILE A 43 -4.30 0.74 -4.40
C ILE A 43 -4.25 -0.25 -3.23
N LEU A 44 -4.01 0.24 -2.01
CA LEU A 44 -3.92 -0.58 -0.80
C LEU A 44 -5.25 -1.27 -0.49
N PHE A 45 -6.36 -0.54 -0.57
CA PHE A 45 -7.68 -1.09 -0.32
C PHE A 45 -8.05 -2.19 -1.33
N VAL A 46 -7.82 -1.94 -2.63
CA VAL A 46 -8.09 -2.92 -3.69
C VAL A 46 -7.21 -4.17 -3.50
N PHE A 47 -5.92 -4.00 -3.22
CA PHE A 47 -5.03 -5.14 -2.95
C PHE A 47 -5.54 -6.00 -1.79
N ALA A 48 -5.89 -5.39 -0.65
CA ALA A 48 -6.38 -6.10 0.52
C ALA A 48 -7.71 -6.83 0.25
N LYS A 49 -8.60 -6.24 -0.56
CA LYS A 49 -9.86 -6.86 -0.97
C LYS A 49 -9.66 -8.05 -1.92
N LEU A 50 -8.66 -7.98 -2.81
CA LEU A 50 -8.32 -9.07 -3.73
C LEU A 50 -7.57 -10.21 -3.03
N ASN A 51 -6.87 -9.92 -1.94
CA ASN A 51 -6.04 -10.87 -1.20
C ASN A 51 -6.50 -10.98 0.26
N PRO A 52 -7.72 -11.48 0.56
CA PRO A 52 -8.26 -11.51 1.92
C PRO A 52 -7.45 -12.38 2.89
N GLY A 53 -6.62 -13.31 2.39
CA GLY A 53 -5.70 -14.10 3.22
C GLY A 53 -4.46 -13.35 3.70
N ILE A 54 -4.15 -12.20 3.08
CA ILE A 54 -3.06 -11.30 3.48
C ILE A 54 -3.67 -10.04 4.13
N GLY A 55 -4.67 -9.45 3.48
CA GLY A 55 -5.29 -8.20 3.89
C GLY A 55 -4.36 -6.99 3.70
N TYR A 56 -4.61 -5.94 4.49
CA TYR A 56 -3.72 -4.80 4.60
C TYR A 56 -2.88 -4.94 5.88
N ILE A 57 -1.58 -4.74 5.75
CA ILE A 57 -0.64 -4.73 6.88
C ILE A 57 0.02 -3.35 6.93
N GLN A 58 0.07 -2.75 8.13
CA GLN A 58 0.74 -1.48 8.34
C GLN A 58 2.20 -1.54 7.84
N GLY A 59 2.61 -0.56 7.05
CA GLY A 59 3.91 -0.53 6.36
C GLY A 59 3.78 -0.77 4.85
N MET A 60 2.72 -1.46 4.39
CA MET A 60 2.43 -1.55 2.94
C MET A 60 2.24 -0.18 2.29
N ASN A 61 1.76 0.80 3.05
CA ASN A 61 1.63 2.18 2.61
C ASN A 61 2.96 2.82 2.20
N GLU A 62 4.07 2.45 2.83
CA GLU A 62 5.41 2.97 2.48
C GLU A 62 5.91 2.35 1.17
N LEU A 63 5.62 1.06 0.95
CA LEU A 63 5.93 0.36 -0.31
C LEU A 63 5.18 1.01 -1.48
N VAL A 64 3.86 1.14 -1.36
CA VAL A 64 3.04 1.79 -2.40
C VAL A 64 3.42 3.26 -2.55
N GLY A 65 3.69 3.97 -1.46
CA GLY A 65 4.13 5.37 -1.49
C GLY A 65 5.44 5.56 -2.26
N THR A 66 6.40 4.65 -2.10
CA THR A 66 7.66 4.67 -2.85
C THR A 66 7.43 4.42 -4.34
N LEU A 67 6.66 3.39 -4.69
CA LEU A 67 6.30 3.10 -6.09
C LEU A 67 5.57 4.28 -6.74
N ALA A 68 4.59 4.84 -6.03
CA ALA A 68 3.83 6.00 -6.47
C ALA A 68 4.72 7.22 -6.71
N TYR A 69 5.67 7.49 -5.82
CA TYR A 69 6.62 8.59 -5.99
C TYR A 69 7.51 8.38 -7.21
N VAL A 70 8.11 7.20 -7.35
CA VAL A 70 9.04 6.92 -8.47
C VAL A 70 8.31 7.00 -9.81
N LEU A 71 7.16 6.34 -9.95
CA LEU A 71 6.40 6.31 -11.21
C LEU A 71 5.68 7.66 -11.46
N GLY A 72 5.15 8.26 -10.40
CA GLY A 72 4.41 9.53 -10.46
C GLY A 72 5.28 10.77 -10.62
N THR A 73 6.60 10.64 -10.53
CA THR A 73 7.57 11.71 -10.82
C THR A 73 8.42 11.44 -12.07
N ASP A 74 8.04 10.44 -12.88
CA ASP A 74 8.76 10.11 -14.11
C ASP A 74 8.88 11.35 -15.04
N PRO A 75 10.08 11.64 -15.56
CA PRO A 75 10.30 12.81 -16.41
C PRO A 75 9.45 12.77 -17.70
N ALA A 76 9.19 11.59 -18.24
CA ALA A 76 8.34 11.40 -19.41
C ALA A 76 6.86 11.34 -19.00
N ALA A 77 6.11 12.36 -19.44
CA ALA A 77 4.69 12.53 -19.12
C ALA A 77 3.82 11.33 -19.54
N VAL A 78 4.22 10.59 -20.58
CA VAL A 78 3.50 9.39 -21.04
C VAL A 78 3.51 8.28 -19.98
N TRP A 79 4.63 8.06 -19.29
CA TRP A 79 4.73 7.04 -18.23
C TRP A 79 4.04 7.52 -16.97
N ARG A 80 4.29 8.77 -16.58
CA ARG A 80 3.65 9.39 -15.42
C ARG A 80 2.13 9.43 -15.52
N ALA A 81 1.53 9.53 -16.72
CA ALA A 81 0.08 9.49 -16.87
C ALA A 81 -0.55 8.16 -16.41
N HIS A 82 0.23 7.07 -16.33
CA HIS A 82 -0.21 5.73 -15.99
C HIS A 82 0.39 5.21 -14.68
N TRP A 83 0.93 6.09 -13.84
CA TRP A 83 1.64 5.68 -12.62
C TRP A 83 0.79 4.86 -11.65
N GLU A 84 -0.52 5.13 -11.55
CA GLU A 84 -1.42 4.46 -10.60
C GLU A 84 -1.60 2.96 -10.92
N PRO A 85 -2.06 2.56 -12.13
CA PRO A 85 -2.15 1.14 -12.47
C PRO A 85 -0.77 0.47 -12.45
N ASP A 86 0.28 1.15 -12.90
CA ASP A 86 1.65 0.61 -12.87
C ASP A 86 2.10 0.32 -11.43
N ALA A 87 1.85 1.25 -10.50
CA ALA A 87 2.15 1.07 -9.09
C ALA A 87 1.37 -0.09 -8.47
N PHE A 88 0.09 -0.26 -8.85
CA PHE A 88 -0.71 -1.39 -8.39
C PHE A 88 -0.12 -2.73 -8.87
N PHE A 89 0.23 -2.86 -10.15
CA PHE A 89 0.82 -4.09 -10.68
C PHE A 89 2.18 -4.37 -10.07
N CYS A 90 3.08 -3.37 -10.00
CA CYS A 90 4.37 -3.53 -9.33
C CYS A 90 4.22 -3.93 -7.86
N PHE A 91 3.25 -3.35 -7.15
CA PHE A 91 2.97 -3.72 -5.77
C PHE A 91 2.47 -5.17 -5.64
N CYS A 92 1.59 -5.63 -6.54
CA CYS A 92 1.13 -7.02 -6.55
C CYS A 92 2.28 -8.00 -6.78
N GLU A 93 3.14 -7.76 -7.76
CA GLU A 93 4.32 -8.60 -8.03
C GLU A 93 5.28 -8.60 -6.83
N LEU A 94 5.54 -7.43 -6.25
CA LEU A 94 6.38 -7.29 -5.06
C LEU A 94 5.82 -8.11 -3.89
N MET A 95 4.52 -8.00 -3.63
CA MET A 95 3.86 -8.75 -2.56
C MET A 95 3.79 -10.27 -2.83
N ALA A 96 3.77 -10.69 -4.10
CA ALA A 96 3.84 -12.10 -4.46
C ALA A 96 5.19 -12.72 -4.11
N GLU A 97 6.29 -11.99 -4.34
CA GLU A 97 7.66 -12.40 -3.98
C GLU A 97 7.91 -12.34 -2.46
N PHE A 98 7.33 -11.37 -1.77
CA PHE A 98 7.50 -11.20 -0.32
C PHE A 98 6.44 -11.88 0.54
N LYS A 99 5.53 -12.70 -0.04
CA LYS A 99 4.41 -13.27 0.72
C LYS A 99 4.86 -14.02 1.97
N ASP A 100 6.04 -14.65 1.93
CA ASP A 100 6.58 -15.45 3.03
C ASP A 100 7.05 -14.57 4.21
N LEU A 101 7.31 -13.27 4.01
CA LEU A 101 7.64 -12.32 5.07
C LEU A 101 6.40 -11.74 5.79
N PHE A 102 5.23 -11.80 5.14
CA PHE A 102 3.99 -11.18 5.64
C PHE A 102 2.95 -12.18 6.13
N ILE A 103 3.17 -13.48 5.91
CA ILE A 103 2.36 -14.55 6.48
C ILE A 103 2.95 -14.91 7.86
N GLU A 104 2.27 -14.50 8.94
CA GLU A 104 2.62 -14.85 10.34
C GLU A 104 2.71 -16.37 10.61
N GLY A 105 2.37 -17.22 9.65
CA GLY A 105 2.36 -18.69 9.75
C GLY A 105 3.63 -19.42 9.27
N LEU A 106 4.70 -18.73 8.88
CA LEU A 106 6.00 -19.36 8.58
C LEU A 106 7.05 -19.14 9.67
N ASP A 107 6.72 -18.42 10.75
CA ASP A 107 7.58 -18.32 11.94
C ASP A 107 7.35 -19.47 12.93
N ASP A 108 7.27 -20.70 12.41
CA ASP A 108 7.33 -21.92 13.22
C ASP A 108 8.79 -22.38 13.34
N THR A 109 9.70 -21.44 13.55
CA THR A 109 11.00 -21.80 14.11
C THR A 109 10.81 -21.99 15.61
N ALA A 110 10.93 -23.25 16.03
CA ALA A 110 10.92 -23.70 17.42
C ALA A 110 12.13 -23.17 18.22
N GLY A 111 12.30 -21.86 18.27
CA GLY A 111 13.43 -21.15 18.85
C GLY A 111 12.96 -19.91 19.60
N GLY A 112 12.14 -20.11 20.63
CA GLY A 112 11.78 -19.03 21.54
C GLY A 112 13.03 -18.36 22.12
N LEU A 113 13.14 -17.04 21.96
CA LEU A 113 14.01 -16.22 22.79
C LEU A 113 13.18 -15.70 23.97
N ARG A 114 13.35 -16.35 25.11
CA ARG A 114 13.14 -15.70 26.40
C ARG A 114 14.28 -14.68 26.57
N GLY A 115 13.92 -13.40 26.58
CA GLY A 115 14.73 -12.28 27.04
C GLY A 115 13.82 -11.27 27.70
#